data_AF-A0A662CR37-F1
#
_entry.id   AF-A0A662CR37-F1
#
_cell.length_a   1.000
_cell.length_b   1.000
_cell.length_c   1.000
_cell.angle_alpha   90.00
_cell.angle_beta   90.00
_cell.angle_gamma   90.00
#
_symmetry.space_group_name_H-M   'P 1'
#
loop_
_entity.id
_entity.type
_entity.pdbx_description
1 polymer ?
#
loop_
_entity_poly.entity_id
_entity_poly.type
_entity_poly.pdbx_seq_one_letter_code
_entity_poly.pdbx_strand_id
1 'polypeptide(L)'
;RCVACATCTKACPQDLEVMDYIQAAKRGDIEMVMDLSFDCLCCGLCAIRCPAEIVQFNVGLLARRLYGRYLNKKSQHLEERIKEIEEHKYDAEYEKLMKMSREELKKLYYERDME
;
A
#
# COMPACT_ATOMS: atom_id res chain seq x y z
N ARG A 1 19.81 -14.28 11.58
CA ARG A 1 19.98 -15.61 10.94
C ARG A 1 18.63 -16.36 10.96
N CYS A 2 17.90 -16.47 9.85
CA CYS A 2 16.61 -17.21 9.83
C CYS A 2 16.83 -18.73 9.78
N VAL A 3 16.02 -19.50 10.53
CA VAL A 3 16.07 -20.98 10.61
C VAL A 3 14.90 -21.68 9.90
N ALA A 4 14.09 -20.94 9.15
CA ALA A 4 12.96 -21.48 8.36
C ALA A 4 11.94 -22.32 9.16
N CYS A 5 11.63 -21.93 10.39
CA CYS A 5 10.66 -22.63 11.24
C CYS A 5 9.18 -22.30 10.98
N ALA A 6 8.90 -21.30 10.12
CA ALA A 6 7.56 -20.80 9.77
C ALA A 6 6.67 -20.33 10.94
N THR A 7 7.19 -20.22 12.17
CA THR A 7 6.39 -19.73 13.32
C THR A 7 5.89 -18.30 13.10
N CYS A 8 6.66 -17.47 12.40
CA CYS A 8 6.28 -16.10 12.08
C CYS A 8 5.09 -16.01 11.12
N THR A 9 4.98 -16.92 10.15
CA THR A 9 3.82 -17.04 9.24
C THR A 9 2.59 -17.44 10.06
N LYS A 10 2.69 -18.52 10.85
CA LYS A 10 1.58 -19.01 11.69
C LYS A 10 1.08 -18.00 12.72
N ALA A 11 1.93 -17.06 13.13
CA ALA A 11 1.59 -16.03 14.10
C ALA A 11 0.94 -14.79 13.46
N CYS A 12 0.91 -14.68 12.12
CA CYS A 12 0.39 -13.50 11.45
C CYS A 12 -1.14 -13.53 11.44
N PRO A 13 -1.83 -12.49 11.99
CA PRO A 13 -3.28 -12.41 11.97
C PRO A 13 -3.83 -11.89 10.62
N GLN A 14 -2.96 -11.63 9.65
CA GLN A 14 -3.30 -11.21 8.28
C GLN A 14 -2.97 -12.30 7.27
N ASP A 15 -2.68 -13.52 7.75
CA ASP A 15 -2.32 -14.67 6.92
C ASP A 15 -1.18 -14.40 5.93
N LEU A 16 -0.25 -13.50 6.29
CA LEU A 16 0.92 -13.22 5.48
C LEU A 16 1.93 -14.36 5.54
N GLU A 17 2.53 -14.65 4.40
CA GLU A 17 3.69 -15.55 4.28
C GLU A 17 4.97 -14.88 4.79
N VAL A 18 5.01 -14.63 6.11
CA VAL A 18 6.07 -13.87 6.77
C VAL A 18 7.44 -14.51 6.57
N MET A 19 7.50 -15.84 6.64
CA MET A 19 8.76 -16.54 6.41
C MET A 19 9.30 -16.28 4.99
N ASP A 20 8.43 -16.21 3.99
CA ASP A 20 8.82 -16.09 2.59
C ASP A 20 9.40 -14.72 2.28
N TYR A 21 8.81 -13.65 2.81
CA TYR A 21 9.42 -12.33 2.67
C TYR A 21 10.74 -12.21 3.43
N ILE A 22 10.94 -12.96 4.53
CA ILE A 22 12.25 -13.03 5.19
C ILE A 22 13.28 -13.81 4.36
N GLN A 23 12.87 -14.85 3.63
CA GLN A 23 13.78 -15.52 2.69
C GLN A 23 14.09 -14.63 1.48
N ALA A 24 13.12 -13.87 0.98
CA ALA A 24 13.34 -12.85 -0.06
C ALA A 24 14.34 -11.79 0.41
N ALA A 25 14.20 -11.30 1.65
CA ALA A 25 15.13 -10.35 2.23
C ALA A 25 16.56 -10.92 2.32
N LYS A 26 16.72 -12.20 2.65
CA LYS A 26 18.03 -12.87 2.64
C LYS A 26 18.66 -12.94 1.25
N ARG A 27 17.85 -13.00 0.18
CA ARG A 27 18.33 -12.97 -1.22
C ARG A 27 18.60 -11.55 -1.73
N GLY A 28 18.25 -10.53 -0.96
CA GLY A 28 18.33 -9.13 -1.39
C GLY A 28 17.21 -8.71 -2.35
N ASP A 29 16.13 -9.49 -2.43
CA ASP A 29 15.00 -9.23 -3.33
C ASP A 29 14.02 -8.23 -2.70
N ILE A 30 14.31 -6.94 -2.86
CA ILE A 30 13.55 -5.85 -2.22
C ILE A 30 12.10 -5.80 -2.72
N GLU A 31 11.89 -6.03 -4.01
CA GLU A 31 10.55 -6.00 -4.64
C GLU A 31 9.67 -7.12 -4.07
N MET A 32 10.17 -8.36 -4.02
CA MET A 32 9.42 -9.47 -3.44
C MET A 32 9.13 -9.27 -1.95
N VAL A 33 10.06 -8.68 -1.18
CA VAL A 33 9.81 -8.37 0.24
C VAL A 33 8.73 -7.30 0.38
N MET A 34 8.74 -6.29 -0.48
CA MET A 34 7.73 -5.23 -0.50
C MET A 34 6.34 -5.82 -0.76
N ASP A 35 6.19 -6.60 -1.84
CA ASP A 35 4.91 -7.21 -2.24
C ASP A 35 4.36 -8.13 -1.15
N LEU A 36 5.16 -9.09 -0.69
CA LEU A 36 4.72 -10.06 0.32
C LEU A 36 4.48 -9.45 1.71
N SER A 37 4.98 -8.24 1.97
CA SER A 37 4.77 -7.54 3.24
C SER A 37 3.84 -6.33 3.10
N PHE A 38 3.17 -6.16 1.96
CA PHE A 38 2.37 -4.97 1.65
C PHE A 38 1.30 -4.71 2.71
N ASP A 39 0.51 -5.73 3.05
CA ASP A 39 -0.57 -5.67 4.04
C ASP A 39 -0.08 -5.82 5.50
N CYS A 40 1.23 -5.73 5.74
CA CYS A 40 1.77 -5.87 7.09
C CYS A 40 1.41 -4.65 7.98
N LEU A 41 0.50 -4.87 8.93
CA LEU A 41 0.09 -3.88 9.95
C LEU A 41 1.15 -3.60 11.04
N CYS A 42 2.33 -4.20 10.95
CA CYS A 42 3.44 -4.01 11.88
C CYS A 42 3.11 -4.31 13.37
N CYS A 43 2.22 -5.27 13.63
CA CYS A 43 1.77 -5.62 14.99
C CYS A 43 2.82 -6.34 15.87
N GLY A 44 3.92 -6.84 15.29
CA GLY A 44 5.03 -7.45 16.02
C GLY A 44 4.84 -8.90 16.51
N LEU A 45 3.68 -9.53 16.29
CA LEU A 45 3.40 -10.90 16.73
C LEU A 45 4.39 -11.93 16.16
N CYS A 46 4.82 -11.74 14.91
CA CYS A 46 5.84 -12.57 14.27
C CYS A 46 7.23 -12.47 14.92
N ALA A 47 7.56 -11.29 15.47
CA ALA A 47 8.85 -11.03 16.11
C ALA A 47 8.93 -11.71 17.48
N ILE A 48 7.85 -11.62 18.28
CA ILE A 48 7.76 -12.27 19.60
C ILE A 48 7.96 -13.78 19.51
N ARG A 49 7.54 -14.40 18.42
CA ARG A 49 7.62 -15.84 18.20
C ARG A 49 8.92 -16.30 17.52
N CYS A 50 9.82 -15.38 17.20
CA CYS A 50 11.00 -15.69 16.41
C CYS A 50 12.16 -16.21 17.27
N PRO A 51 12.60 -17.47 17.14
CA PRO A 51 13.76 -17.97 17.89
C PRO A 51 15.08 -17.35 17.44
N ALA A 52 15.08 -16.64 16.32
CA ALA A 52 16.24 -15.94 15.77
C ALA A 52 16.21 -14.42 16.03
N GLU A 53 15.27 -13.95 16.87
CA GLU A 53 15.14 -12.56 17.28
C GLU A 53 15.05 -11.57 16.11
N ILE A 54 14.49 -12.03 14.98
CA ILE A 54 14.26 -11.18 13.81
C ILE A 54 13.06 -10.29 14.10
N VAL A 55 13.19 -9.00 13.78
CA VAL A 55 12.11 -8.02 13.82
C VAL A 55 11.49 -7.90 12.42
N GLN A 56 10.67 -8.87 12.02
CA GLN A 56 10.27 -9.08 10.62
C GLN A 56 9.50 -7.89 10.02
N PHE A 57 8.63 -7.27 10.81
CA PHE A 57 7.87 -6.11 10.34
C PHE A 57 8.77 -4.92 9.99
N ASN A 58 9.91 -4.75 10.67
CA ASN A 58 10.89 -3.73 10.31
C ASN A 58 11.63 -4.07 9.02
N VAL A 59 11.89 -5.36 8.74
CA VAL A 59 12.45 -5.81 7.47
C VAL A 59 11.48 -5.50 6.32
N GLY A 60 10.20 -5.82 6.49
CA GLY A 60 9.16 -5.46 5.52
C GLY A 60 9.04 -3.95 5.33
N LEU A 61 8.98 -3.18 6.42
CA LEU A 61 8.90 -1.72 6.36
C LEU A 61 10.09 -1.09 5.62
N LEU A 62 11.30 -1.59 5.87
CA LEU A 62 12.49 -1.14 5.16
C LEU A 62 12.37 -1.40 3.66
N ALA A 63 11.98 -2.62 3.26
CA ALA A 63 11.80 -2.95 1.85
C ALA A 63 10.73 -2.10 1.17
N ARG A 64 9.58 -1.88 1.81
CA ARG A 64 8.52 -0.99 1.28
C ARG A 64 9.03 0.44 1.07
N ARG A 65 9.84 0.97 1.99
CA ARG A 65 10.48 2.30 1.86
C ARG A 65 11.51 2.35 0.73
N LEU A 66 12.37 1.34 0.63
CA LEU A 66 13.38 1.25 -0.43
C LEU A 66 12.72 1.12 -1.80
N TYR A 67 11.73 0.25 -1.93
CA TYR A 67 10.96 0.08 -3.15
C TYR A 67 10.28 1.39 -3.55
N GLY A 68 9.52 2.00 -2.64
CA GLY A 68 8.82 3.26 -2.92
C GLY A 68 9.74 4.41 -3.32
N ARG A 69 10.97 4.47 -2.78
CA ARG A 69 11.93 5.54 -3.09
C ARG A 69 12.73 5.28 -4.38
N TYR A 70 13.15 4.04 -4.63
CA TYR A 70 14.18 3.74 -5.62
C TYR A 70 13.74 2.82 -6.76
N LEU A 71 12.71 1.99 -6.57
CA LEU A 71 12.31 0.96 -7.54
C LEU A 71 10.94 1.23 -8.16
N ASN A 72 10.03 1.85 -7.41
CA ASN A 72 8.66 2.08 -7.87
C ASN A 72 8.65 3.00 -9.09
N LYS A 73 7.95 2.57 -10.15
CA LYS A 73 7.78 3.38 -11.36
C LYS A 73 6.83 4.52 -11.05
N LYS A 74 7.16 5.73 -11.53
CA LYS A 74 6.25 6.86 -11.45
C LYS A 74 5.03 6.59 -12.33
N SER A 75 3.85 6.87 -11.80
CA SER A 75 2.59 6.76 -12.55
C SER A 75 2.46 7.97 -13.48
N GLN A 76 2.28 7.72 -14.78
CA GLN A 76 2.00 8.78 -15.76
C GLN A 76 0.67 9.49 -15.43
N HIS A 77 -0.32 8.74 -14.93
CA HIS A 77 -1.60 9.30 -14.50
C HIS A 77 -1.43 10.31 -13.37
N LEU A 78 -0.43 10.15 -12.48
CA LEU A 78 -0.18 11.14 -11.44
C LEU A 78 0.31 12.46 -12.04
N GLU A 79 1.21 12.41 -13.02
CA GLU A 79 1.72 13.60 -13.70
C GLU A 79 0.60 14.31 -14.49
N GLU A 80 -0.23 13.54 -15.20
CA GLU A 80 -1.43 14.05 -15.88
C GLU A 80 -2.36 14.75 -14.90
N ARG A 81 -2.69 14.12 -13.76
CA ARG A 81 -3.60 14.70 -12.76
C ARG A 81 -3.02 15.95 -12.09
N ILE A 82 -1.72 15.99 -11.81
CA ILE A 82 -1.07 17.20 -11.28
C ILE A 82 -1.23 18.34 -12.28
N LYS A 83 -0.98 18.09 -13.56
CA LYS A 83 -1.14 19.10 -14.61
C LYS A 83 -2.58 19.61 -14.71
N GLU A 84 -3.56 18.71 -14.66
CA GLU A 84 -4.98 19.10 -14.70
C GLU A 84 -5.39 19.97 -13.49
N ILE A 85 -4.80 19.73 -12.32
CA ILE A 85 -5.00 20.55 -11.11
C ILE A 85 -4.36 21.93 -11.30
N GLU A 86 -3.12 21.99 -11.79
CA GLU A 86 -2.41 23.25 -12.05
C GLU A 86 -3.12 24.09 -13.12
N GLU A 87 -3.73 23.44 -14.10
CA GLU A 87 -4.52 24.09 -15.16
C GLU A 87 -5.96 24.45 -14.72
N HIS A 88 -6.34 24.16 -13.47
CA HIS A 88 -7.69 24.42 -12.96
C HIS A 88 -8.80 23.80 -13.83
N LYS A 89 -8.50 22.66 -14.47
CA LYS A 89 -9.33 22.08 -15.54
C LYS A 89 -10.77 21.80 -15.11
N TYR A 90 -10.97 21.46 -13.83
CA TYR A 90 -12.27 21.04 -13.28
C TYR A 90 -12.90 22.09 -12.34
N ASP A 91 -12.30 23.26 -12.15
CA ASP A 91 -12.76 24.25 -11.16
C ASP A 91 -14.19 24.71 -11.42
N ALA A 92 -14.54 24.97 -12.69
CA ALA A 92 -15.88 25.38 -13.08
C ALA A 92 -16.94 24.31 -12.77
N GLU A 93 -16.59 23.04 -12.96
CA GLU A 93 -17.47 21.91 -12.64
C GLU A 93 -17.62 21.76 -11.12
N TYR A 94 -16.52 21.86 -10.36
CA TYR A 94 -16.57 21.86 -8.91
C TYR A 94 -17.40 23.02 -8.35
N GLU A 95 -17.22 24.24 -8.87
CA GLU A 95 -18.02 25.40 -8.46
C GLU A 95 -19.51 25.18 -8.70
N LYS A 96 -19.87 24.61 -9.86
CA LYS A 96 -21.25 24.27 -10.17
C LYS A 96 -21.80 23.27 -9.13
N LEU A 97 -21.07 22.19 -8.86
CA LEU A 97 -21.47 21.18 -7.88
C LEU A 97 -21.61 21.77 -6.47
N MET A 98 -20.69 22.63 -6.04
CA MET A 98 -20.73 23.27 -4.72
C MET A 98 -21.90 24.24 -4.55
N LYS A 99 -22.37 24.86 -5.64
CA LYS A 99 -23.51 25.80 -5.63
C LYS A 99 -24.87 25.09 -5.76
N MET A 100 -24.90 23.82 -6.15
CA MET A 100 -26.14 23.06 -6.30
C MET A 100 -26.80 22.78 -4.95
N SER A 101 -28.13 22.73 -4.95
CA SER A 101 -28.88 22.29 -3.78
C SER A 101 -28.69 20.80 -3.51
N ARG A 102 -28.98 20.39 -2.27
CA ARG A 102 -28.91 18.97 -1.88
C ARG A 102 -29.80 18.07 -2.75
N GLU A 103 -30.96 18.55 -3.17
CA GLU A 103 -31.89 17.79 -4.00
C GLU A 103 -31.34 17.56 -5.41
N GLU A 104 -30.76 18.61 -6.02
CA GLU A 104 -30.13 18.54 -7.33
C GLU A 104 -28.88 17.63 -7.32
N LEU A 105 -28.04 17.75 -6.28
CA LEU A 105 -26.87 16.86 -6.11
C LEU A 105 -27.29 15.40 -5.95
N LYS A 106 -28.35 15.15 -5.16
CA LYS A 106 -28.88 13.80 -4.96
C LYS A 106 -29.37 13.22 -6.28
N LYS A 107 -30.11 14.00 -7.07
CA LYS A 107 -30.58 13.60 -8.39
C LYS A 107 -29.41 13.26 -9.32
N LEU A 108 -28.43 14.16 -9.44
CA LEU A 108 -27.24 13.97 -10.26
C LEU A 108 -26.45 12.72 -9.86
N TYR A 109 -26.32 12.44 -8.56
CA TYR A 109 -25.64 11.24 -8.05
C TYR A 109 -26.33 9.95 -8.47
N TYR A 110 -27.66 9.90 -8.45
CA TYR A 110 -28.42 8.69 -8.85
C TYR A 110 -28.55 8.55 -10.38
N GLU A 111 -28.46 9.65 -11.12
CA GLU A 111 -28.46 9.66 -12.59
C GLU A 111 -27.09 9.40 -13.20
N ARG A 112 -26.02 9.33 -12.38
CA ARG A 112 -24.67 9.04 -12.89
C ARG A 112 -24.63 7.65 -13.51
N ASP A 113 -23.89 7.52 -14.60
CA ASP A 113 -23.61 6.20 -15.17
C ASP A 113 -22.79 5.39 -14.16
N MET A 114 -23.27 4.19 -13.86
CA MET A 114 -22.56 3.24 -13.01
C MET A 114 -21.99 2.14 -13.91
N GLU A 115 -20.77 2.36 -14.41
CA GLU A 115 -19.89 1.28 -14.88
C GLU A 115 -18.97 0.82 -13.75
#